data_AF-A0A973AHU6-F1
#
_entry.id   AF-A0A973AHU6-F1
#
_cell.length_a   1.000
_cell.length_b   1.000
_cell.length_c   1.000
_cell.angle_alpha   90.00
_cell.angle_beta   90.00
_cell.angle_gamma   90.00
#
_symmetry.space_group_name_H-M   'P 1'
#
loop_
_entity.id
_entity.type
_entity.pdbx_description
1 polymer ?
#
loop_
_entity_poly.entity_id
_entity_poly.type
_entity_poly.pdbx_seq_one_letter_code
_entity_poly.pdbx_strand_id
1 'polypeptide(L)'
;GEAFAKALVLGGVTQRFPTLNFAFLEGGVAWASELYAGLVSHCEKRNSSRIGNIDPHNLDLDALADLFAEYGQGLVDGRPDPNDPGFARWPGGWHWFDDTTIAHELDNLGITSGKDLRDLFEPHFYFGCEADDPLVALGFDGKMNPFGARLKAMFSSDIGHWDVPDMTRVLEEAYELVERELLDDDDFHDFVFAHAATLHGGMNPDFFKGTVVEKDVARLLSKTD
;
A
#
# COMPACT_ATOMS: atom_id res chain seq x y z
N GLY A 1 -9.49 -1.06 -5.86
CA GLY A 1 -8.82 0.06 -5.17
C GLY A 1 -7.43 0.35 -5.72
N GLU A 2 -6.57 -0.68 -5.76
CA GLU A 2 -5.11 -0.54 -5.95
C GLU A 2 -4.65 0.39 -7.09
N ALA A 3 -5.06 0.14 -8.34
CA ALA A 3 -4.60 0.93 -9.48
C ALA A 3 -4.97 2.43 -9.36
N PHE A 4 -6.13 2.73 -8.77
CA PHE A 4 -6.56 4.11 -8.53
C PHE A 4 -5.75 4.77 -7.42
N ALA A 5 -5.53 4.09 -6.29
CA ALA A 5 -4.67 4.57 -5.21
C ALA A 5 -3.25 4.89 -5.71
N LYS A 6 -2.67 3.97 -6.48
CA LYS A 6 -1.37 4.13 -7.15
C LYS A 6 -1.35 5.38 -8.04
N ALA A 7 -2.37 5.58 -8.87
CA ALA A 7 -2.48 6.74 -9.75
C ALA A 7 -2.65 8.07 -8.98
N LEU A 8 -3.35 8.08 -7.84
CA LEU A 8 -3.48 9.27 -7.00
C LEU A 8 -2.14 9.71 -6.41
N VAL A 9 -1.33 8.76 -5.95
CA VAL A 9 0.00 9.01 -5.37
C VAL A 9 0.98 9.44 -6.46
N LEU A 10 1.15 8.61 -7.50
CA LEU A 10 2.13 8.85 -8.57
C LEU A 10 1.75 10.05 -9.44
N GLY A 11 0.45 10.32 -9.58
CA GLY A 11 -0.06 11.53 -10.23
C GLY A 11 -0.02 12.79 -9.36
N GLY A 12 0.51 12.72 -8.14
CA GLY A 12 0.69 13.87 -7.24
C GLY A 12 -0.62 14.51 -6.77
N VAL A 13 -1.70 13.74 -6.70
CA VAL A 13 -2.99 14.25 -6.23
C VAL A 13 -2.95 14.52 -4.73
N THR A 14 -2.38 13.60 -3.94
CA THR A 14 -2.26 13.76 -2.48
C THR A 14 -1.37 14.93 -2.09
N GLN A 15 -0.33 15.22 -2.88
CA GLN A 15 0.50 16.40 -2.70
C GLN A 15 -0.22 17.71 -3.05
N ARG A 16 -1.01 17.72 -4.15
CA ARG A 16 -1.74 18.92 -4.61
C ARG A 16 -2.96 19.25 -3.75
N PHE A 17 -3.58 18.23 -3.18
CA PHE A 17 -4.77 18.35 -2.34
C PHE A 17 -4.53 17.66 -0.98
N PRO A 18 -3.65 18.24 -0.13
CA PRO A 18 -3.19 17.58 1.09
C PRO A 18 -4.27 17.37 2.16
N THR A 19 -5.41 18.06 2.03
CA THR A 19 -6.55 17.90 2.93
C THR A 19 -7.64 16.98 2.38
N LEU A 20 -7.46 16.40 1.18
CA LEU A 20 -8.44 15.52 0.56
C LEU A 20 -8.21 14.08 1.00
N ASN A 21 -9.24 13.48 1.59
CA ASN A 21 -9.25 12.08 1.98
C ASN A 21 -9.94 11.23 0.91
N PHE A 22 -9.47 10.00 0.74
CA PHE A 22 -10.04 9.00 -0.16
C PHE A 22 -10.40 7.76 0.64
N ALA A 23 -11.64 7.32 0.53
CA ALA A 23 -12.11 6.06 1.09
C ALA A 23 -12.29 5.03 -0.03
N PHE A 24 -11.66 3.87 0.14
CA PHE A 24 -11.92 2.69 -0.65
C PHE A 24 -12.92 1.85 0.11
N LEU A 25 -14.10 1.68 -0.47
CA LEU A 25 -15.14 0.82 0.10
C LEU A 25 -14.85 -0.62 -0.29
N GLU A 26 -14.99 -1.52 0.68
CA GLU A 26 -14.83 -2.97 0.55
C GLU A 26 -13.42 -3.43 0.11
N GLY A 27 -13.10 -4.69 0.41
CA GLY A 27 -11.88 -5.35 -0.06
C GLY A 27 -10.66 -5.20 0.85
N GLY A 28 -10.86 -4.70 2.07
CA GLY A 28 -9.88 -4.73 3.15
C GLY A 28 -8.65 -3.82 2.94
N VAL A 29 -7.75 -3.86 3.92
CA VAL A 29 -6.51 -3.06 3.94
C VAL A 29 -5.30 -3.79 3.35
N ALA A 30 -5.36 -5.11 3.20
CA ALA A 30 -4.22 -5.95 2.83
C ALA A 30 -3.56 -5.53 1.51
N TRP A 31 -4.36 -5.27 0.47
CA TRP A 31 -3.83 -4.82 -0.83
C TRP A 31 -3.17 -3.44 -0.73
N ALA A 32 -3.61 -2.60 0.23
CA ALA A 32 -3.01 -1.29 0.45
C ALA A 32 -1.66 -1.40 1.14
N SER A 33 -1.49 -2.33 2.09
CA SER A 33 -0.19 -2.68 2.67
C SER A 33 0.78 -3.18 1.59
N GLU A 34 0.32 -4.09 0.73
CA GLU A 34 1.12 -4.57 -0.40
C GLU A 34 1.50 -3.43 -1.36
N LEU A 35 0.53 -2.60 -1.75
CA LEU A 35 0.75 -1.45 -2.62
C LEU A 35 1.78 -0.48 -2.02
N TYR A 36 1.60 -0.10 -0.76
CA TYR A 36 2.48 0.84 -0.07
C TYR A 36 3.91 0.29 0.02
N ALA A 37 4.06 -0.97 0.45
CA ALA A 37 5.35 -1.65 0.49
C ALA A 37 6.00 -1.76 -0.90
N GLY A 38 5.18 -2.05 -1.91
CA GLY A 38 5.60 -2.08 -3.31
C GLY A 38 6.12 -0.72 -3.76
N LEU A 39 5.37 0.37 -3.56
CA LEU A 39 5.78 1.73 -3.94
C LEU A 39 7.10 2.12 -3.28
N VAL A 40 7.26 1.84 -1.99
CA VAL A 40 8.51 2.06 -1.26
C VAL A 40 9.67 1.27 -1.89
N SER A 41 9.47 -0.03 -2.13
CA SER A 41 10.52 -0.87 -2.73
C SER A 41 10.90 -0.41 -4.14
N HIS A 42 9.93 0.04 -4.93
CA HIS A 42 10.19 0.60 -6.26
C HIS A 42 10.95 1.92 -6.16
N CYS A 43 10.57 2.82 -5.25
CA CYS A 43 11.29 4.07 -5.02
C CYS A 43 12.76 3.82 -4.63
N GLU A 44 13.04 2.82 -3.81
CA GLU A 44 14.42 2.51 -3.38
C GLU A 44 15.30 1.91 -4.47
N LYS A 45 14.71 1.30 -5.49
CA LYS A 45 15.41 0.59 -6.58
C LYS A 45 15.40 1.35 -7.91
N ARG A 46 14.34 2.13 -8.16
CA ARG A 46 13.98 2.68 -9.48
C ARG A 46 13.90 4.20 -9.52
N ASN A 47 14.43 4.91 -8.52
CA ASN A 47 14.64 6.35 -8.65
C ASN A 47 15.76 6.68 -9.64
N SER A 48 15.80 7.94 -10.11
CA SER A 48 16.75 8.43 -11.11
C SER A 48 18.21 8.16 -10.78
N SER A 49 18.60 8.16 -9.50
CA SER A 49 19.97 7.89 -9.07
C SER A 49 20.34 6.41 -8.97
N ARG A 50 19.35 5.50 -8.87
CA ARG A 50 19.57 4.07 -8.57
C ARG A 50 19.14 3.13 -9.68
N ILE A 51 18.27 3.57 -10.60
CA ILE A 51 17.75 2.74 -11.69
C ILE A 51 18.89 2.09 -12.51
N GLY A 52 20.03 2.78 -12.67
CA GLY A 52 21.21 2.24 -13.32
C GLY A 52 21.79 0.97 -12.66
N ASN A 53 21.59 0.76 -11.35
CA ASN A 53 22.09 -0.43 -10.66
C ASN A 53 21.35 -1.72 -11.06
N ILE A 54 20.16 -1.57 -11.63
CA ILE A 54 19.34 -2.68 -12.11
C ILE A 54 19.15 -2.63 -13.63
N ASP A 55 19.97 -1.84 -14.32
CA ASP A 55 19.98 -1.77 -15.78
C ASP A 55 20.44 -3.12 -16.34
N PRO A 56 19.59 -3.85 -17.08
CA PRO A 56 19.96 -5.14 -17.65
C PRO A 56 21.14 -5.06 -18.63
N HIS A 57 21.48 -3.88 -19.18
CA HIS A 57 22.68 -3.72 -20.01
C HIS A 57 23.99 -3.84 -19.23
N ASN A 58 23.95 -3.72 -17.90
CA ASN A 58 25.12 -3.92 -17.04
C ASN A 58 25.43 -5.41 -16.78
N LEU A 59 24.64 -6.33 -17.32
CA LEU A 59 24.83 -7.78 -17.16
C LEU A 59 25.96 -8.27 -18.08
N ASP A 60 26.97 -8.92 -17.49
CA ASP A 60 28.01 -9.62 -18.25
C ASP A 60 27.44 -10.94 -18.79
N LEU A 61 26.98 -10.90 -20.05
CA LEU A 61 26.34 -12.03 -20.71
C LEU A 61 27.32 -13.19 -20.96
N ASP A 62 28.60 -12.90 -21.18
CA ASP A 62 29.63 -13.93 -21.37
C ASP A 62 29.87 -14.69 -20.06
N ALA A 63 30.04 -13.97 -18.95
CA ALA A 63 30.18 -14.59 -17.63
C ALA A 63 28.92 -15.39 -17.23
N LEU A 64 27.73 -14.89 -17.54
CA LEU A 64 26.49 -15.62 -17.30
C LEU A 64 26.41 -16.91 -18.12
N ALA A 65 26.85 -16.89 -19.38
CA ALA A 65 26.91 -18.07 -20.23
C ALA A 65 27.88 -19.13 -19.70
N ASP A 66 29.04 -18.71 -19.20
CA ASP A 66 30.00 -19.61 -18.56
C ASP A 66 29.43 -20.24 -17.27
N LEU A 67 28.75 -19.46 -16.42
CA LEU A 67 28.07 -19.97 -15.23
C LEU A 67 26.97 -20.99 -15.58
N PHE A 68 26.17 -20.73 -16.60
CA PHE A 68 25.17 -21.69 -17.06
C PHE A 68 25.83 -22.98 -17.58
N ALA A 69 26.92 -22.87 -18.34
CA ALA A 69 27.64 -24.04 -18.84
C ALA A 69 28.27 -24.88 -17.72
N GLU A 70 28.76 -24.26 -16.65
CA GLU A 70 29.39 -24.94 -15.52
C GLU A 70 28.36 -25.55 -14.56
N TYR A 71 27.32 -24.80 -14.22
CA TYR A 71 26.39 -25.15 -13.12
C TYR A 71 24.98 -25.54 -13.56
N GLY A 72 24.62 -25.39 -14.85
CA GLY A 72 23.27 -25.58 -15.34
C GLY A 72 22.76 -27.03 -15.44
N GLN A 73 23.60 -28.04 -15.15
CA GLN A 73 23.22 -29.46 -15.06
C GLN A 73 22.33 -29.97 -16.22
N GLY A 74 22.59 -29.51 -17.45
CA GLY A 74 21.85 -29.91 -18.65
C GLY A 74 20.54 -29.16 -18.91
N LEU A 75 20.09 -28.28 -18.00
CA LEU A 75 18.96 -27.36 -18.26
C LEU A 75 19.24 -26.38 -19.42
N VAL A 76 20.50 -26.21 -19.78
CA VAL A 76 21.01 -25.32 -20.84
C VAL A 76 21.76 -26.08 -21.93
N ASP A 77 21.47 -27.37 -22.11
CA ASP A 77 22.10 -28.21 -23.14
C ASP A 77 22.01 -27.52 -24.52
N GLY A 78 23.16 -27.04 -24.99
CA GLY A 78 23.27 -26.26 -26.22
C GLY A 78 24.03 -24.94 -26.13
N ARG A 79 24.41 -24.43 -24.93
CA ARG A 79 25.01 -23.09 -24.73
C ARG A 79 24.31 -22.03 -25.61
N PRO A 80 23.20 -21.43 -25.17
CA PRO A 80 22.58 -20.37 -25.96
C PRO A 80 23.59 -19.23 -26.15
N ASP A 81 23.70 -18.73 -27.38
CA ASP A 81 24.67 -17.69 -27.74
C ASP A 81 24.42 -16.47 -26.85
N PRO A 82 25.42 -15.95 -26.09
CA PRO A 82 25.24 -14.76 -25.27
C PRO A 82 24.82 -13.53 -26.08
N ASN A 83 25.04 -13.55 -27.41
CA ASN A 83 24.56 -12.51 -28.33
C ASN A 83 23.11 -12.72 -28.81
N ASP A 84 22.47 -13.85 -28.47
CA ASP A 84 21.05 -14.08 -28.77
C ASP A 84 20.19 -13.13 -27.90
N PRO A 85 19.34 -12.28 -28.50
CA PRO A 85 18.39 -11.44 -27.76
C PRO A 85 17.45 -12.22 -26.81
N GLY A 86 17.29 -13.54 -27.03
CA GLY A 86 16.55 -14.46 -26.17
C GLY A 86 17.35 -15.07 -25.02
N PHE A 87 18.69 -14.90 -24.98
CA PHE A 87 19.58 -15.48 -23.97
C PHE A 87 19.26 -14.97 -22.55
N ALA A 88 19.16 -13.65 -22.41
CA ALA A 88 18.72 -13.00 -21.19
C ALA A 88 17.33 -12.39 -21.40
N ARG A 89 16.29 -13.23 -21.35
CA ARG A 89 14.91 -12.78 -21.50
C ARG A 89 14.36 -12.26 -20.17
N TRP A 90 14.15 -10.95 -20.08
CA TRP A 90 13.46 -10.35 -18.92
C TRP A 90 11.94 -10.62 -19.02
N PRO A 91 11.28 -11.25 -18.03
CA PRO A 91 9.84 -11.58 -18.05
C PRO A 91 8.88 -10.37 -17.99
N GLY A 92 9.33 -9.18 -18.41
CA GLY A 92 8.59 -7.90 -18.35
C GLY A 92 8.55 -7.11 -19.65
N GLY A 93 9.15 -7.59 -20.75
CA GLY A 93 8.82 -7.12 -22.09
C GLY A 93 9.89 -6.31 -22.81
N TRP A 94 9.90 -6.51 -24.11
CA TRP A 94 10.79 -6.02 -25.17
C TRP A 94 10.88 -4.48 -25.32
N HIS A 95 10.25 -3.72 -24.42
CA HIS A 95 10.09 -2.26 -24.52
C HIS A 95 10.64 -1.48 -23.32
N TRP A 96 11.25 -2.15 -22.34
CA TRP A 96 11.61 -1.55 -21.03
C TRP A 96 13.09 -1.24 -20.83
N PHE A 97 13.95 -1.53 -21.80
CA PHE A 97 15.38 -1.19 -21.72
C PHE A 97 15.63 0.32 -21.48
N ASP A 98 14.68 1.17 -21.89
CA ASP A 98 14.73 2.64 -21.73
C ASP A 98 13.58 3.21 -20.89
N ASP A 99 12.81 2.38 -20.17
CA ASP A 99 11.62 2.87 -19.47
C ASP A 99 11.96 3.47 -18.09
N THR A 100 12.13 4.78 -18.09
CA THR A 100 12.35 5.64 -16.93
C THR A 100 11.05 6.22 -16.36
N THR A 101 9.87 5.74 -16.76
CA THR A 101 8.57 6.38 -16.42
C THR A 101 8.38 6.54 -14.92
N ILE A 102 8.65 5.50 -14.13
CA ILE A 102 8.54 5.58 -12.68
C ILE A 102 9.60 6.51 -12.06
N ALA A 103 10.83 6.56 -12.61
CA ALA A 103 11.85 7.50 -12.14
C ALA A 103 11.38 8.95 -12.37
N HIS A 104 10.79 9.23 -13.53
CA HIS A 104 10.21 10.54 -13.84
C HIS A 104 9.04 10.90 -12.94
N GLU A 105 8.14 9.96 -12.64
CA GLU A 105 7.03 10.18 -11.71
C GLU A 105 7.54 10.52 -10.30
N LEU A 106 8.53 9.77 -9.80
CA LEU A 106 9.13 10.03 -8.48
C LEU A 106 9.87 11.38 -8.45
N ASP A 107 10.65 11.70 -9.49
CA ASP A 107 11.36 12.98 -9.62
C ASP A 107 10.37 14.16 -9.67
N ASN A 108 9.27 14.02 -10.42
CA ASN A 108 8.22 15.05 -10.52
C ASN A 108 7.53 15.34 -9.18
N LEU A 109 7.46 14.34 -8.30
CA LEU A 109 6.93 14.46 -6.94
C LEU A 109 7.97 14.99 -5.95
N GLY A 110 9.24 15.09 -6.35
CA GLY A 110 10.35 15.44 -5.47
C GLY A 110 10.68 14.35 -4.44
N ILE A 111 10.31 13.10 -4.72
CA ILE A 111 10.53 11.96 -3.83
C ILE A 111 11.99 11.52 -3.97
N THR A 112 12.74 11.60 -2.88
CA THR A 112 14.17 11.22 -2.83
C THR A 112 14.41 9.96 -2.03
N SER A 113 13.45 9.57 -1.19
CA SER A 113 13.50 8.38 -0.37
C SER A 113 12.13 7.72 -0.25
N GLY A 114 12.12 6.42 0.05
CA GLY A 114 10.87 5.72 0.35
C GLY A 114 10.11 6.31 1.54
N LYS A 115 10.79 7.04 2.43
CA LYS A 115 10.15 7.71 3.57
C LYS A 115 9.20 8.81 3.10
N ASP A 116 9.53 9.53 2.02
CA ASP A 116 8.71 10.62 1.49
C ASP A 116 7.36 10.11 0.97
N LEU A 117 7.27 8.82 0.58
CA LEU A 117 6.01 8.19 0.20
C LEU A 117 5.05 8.00 1.37
N ARG A 118 5.55 7.90 2.61
CA ARG A 118 4.69 7.77 3.80
C ARG A 118 3.77 8.98 3.90
N ASP A 119 4.33 10.17 3.79
CA ASP A 119 3.60 11.45 3.91
C ASP A 119 2.57 11.63 2.79
N LEU A 120 2.79 11.00 1.62
CA LEU A 120 1.88 11.05 0.47
C LEU A 120 0.80 9.95 0.48
N PHE A 121 0.88 8.98 1.39
CA PHE A 121 0.01 7.81 1.40
C PHE A 121 -0.79 7.69 2.70
N GLU A 122 -0.12 7.55 3.84
CA GLU A 122 -0.73 7.27 5.15
C GLU A 122 -1.80 8.30 5.57
N PRO A 123 -1.61 9.62 5.37
CA PRO A 123 -2.61 10.59 5.81
C PRO A 123 -3.92 10.55 5.00
N HIS A 124 -3.89 10.08 3.75
CA HIS A 124 -4.97 10.36 2.79
C HIS A 124 -5.93 9.20 2.54
N PHE A 125 -5.50 7.96 2.78
CA PHE A 125 -6.24 6.78 2.38
C PHE A 125 -6.89 6.04 3.54
N TYR A 126 -8.16 5.70 3.35
CA TYR A 126 -9.01 4.96 4.29
C TYR A 126 -9.53 3.72 3.58
N PHE A 127 -9.51 2.58 4.27
CA PHE A 127 -9.80 1.27 3.67
C PHE A 127 -10.91 0.59 4.44
N GLY A 128 -12.09 0.46 3.82
CA GLY A 128 -13.22 -0.27 4.37
C GLY A 128 -12.86 -1.75 4.51
N CYS A 129 -12.98 -2.27 5.72
CA CYS A 129 -12.74 -3.68 6.02
C CYS A 129 -13.96 -4.27 6.73
N GLU A 130 -14.26 -5.49 6.33
CA GLU A 130 -15.34 -6.30 6.88
C GLU A 130 -15.02 -6.73 8.33
N ALA A 131 -16.05 -7.13 9.08
CA ALA A 131 -15.94 -7.35 10.52
C ALA A 131 -14.98 -8.50 10.89
N ASP A 132 -15.04 -9.60 10.16
CA ASP A 132 -14.34 -10.84 10.48
C ASP A 132 -12.98 -10.98 9.76
N ASP A 133 -12.54 -9.95 9.01
CA ASP A 133 -11.29 -9.98 8.25
C ASP A 133 -10.05 -9.90 9.17
N PRO A 134 -9.27 -10.99 9.34
CA PRO A 134 -8.07 -10.96 10.17
C PRO A 134 -6.96 -10.09 9.57
N LEU A 135 -7.03 -9.77 8.27
CA LEU A 135 -6.03 -8.96 7.58
C LEU A 135 -6.13 -7.47 7.91
N VAL A 136 -7.18 -7.03 8.63
CA VAL A 136 -7.27 -5.69 9.25
C VAL A 136 -5.99 -5.38 10.05
N ALA A 137 -5.42 -6.38 10.72
CA ALA A 137 -4.17 -6.25 11.49
C ALA A 137 -2.99 -5.72 10.67
N LEU A 138 -2.94 -5.98 9.35
CA LEU A 138 -1.90 -5.45 8.48
C LEU A 138 -1.92 -3.92 8.37
N GLY A 139 -3.06 -3.28 8.59
CA GLY A 139 -3.15 -1.82 8.64
C GLY A 139 -2.42 -1.24 9.85
N PHE A 140 -2.40 -1.96 10.97
CA PHE A 140 -1.87 -1.50 12.25
C PHE A 140 -0.42 -1.96 12.52
N ASP A 141 0.04 -3.01 11.82
CA ASP A 141 1.38 -3.58 12.00
C ASP A 141 2.50 -2.71 11.37
N GLY A 142 3.02 -1.78 12.18
CA GLY A 142 4.16 -0.94 11.81
C GLY A 142 5.50 -1.69 11.66
N LYS A 143 5.58 -2.99 11.97
CA LYS A 143 6.78 -3.79 11.65
C LYS A 143 6.74 -4.26 10.20
N MET A 144 5.55 -4.56 9.69
CA MET A 144 5.34 -5.04 8.32
C MET A 144 5.25 -3.88 7.33
N ASN A 145 4.61 -2.78 7.72
CA ASN A 145 4.51 -1.59 6.89
C ASN A 145 5.81 -0.76 6.95
N PRO A 146 6.43 -0.43 5.79
CA PRO A 146 7.66 0.35 5.78
C PRO A 146 7.57 1.66 6.56
N PHE A 147 8.68 2.05 7.18
CA PHE A 147 8.79 3.28 7.99
C PHE A 147 7.78 3.37 9.15
N GLY A 148 7.21 2.25 9.59
CA GLY A 148 6.23 2.21 10.67
C GLY A 148 4.89 2.82 10.30
N ALA A 149 4.53 2.82 9.00
CA ALA A 149 3.27 3.39 8.56
C ALA A 149 2.08 2.62 9.14
N ARG A 150 1.04 3.37 9.54
CA ARG A 150 -0.23 2.80 10.02
C ARG A 150 -1.33 3.16 9.03
N LEU A 151 -1.81 2.18 8.28
CA LEU A 151 -2.82 2.37 7.25
C LEU A 151 -4.21 2.33 7.87
N LYS A 152 -5.07 3.26 7.45
CA LYS A 152 -6.36 3.51 8.11
C LYS A 152 -7.41 2.49 7.70
N ALA A 153 -7.28 1.27 8.22
CA ALA A 153 -8.33 0.27 8.17
C ALA A 153 -9.55 0.79 8.95
N MET A 154 -10.71 0.79 8.32
CA MET A 154 -11.94 1.37 8.85
C MET A 154 -13.03 0.32 8.79
N PHE A 155 -13.71 0.11 9.91
CA PHE A 155 -14.81 -0.84 10.00
C PHE A 155 -15.93 -0.49 9.01
N SER A 156 -16.36 -1.50 8.25
CA SER A 156 -17.52 -1.47 7.38
C SER A 156 -18.30 -2.75 7.59
N SER A 157 -19.59 -2.66 7.93
CA SER A 157 -20.40 -3.83 8.25
C SER A 157 -20.79 -4.67 7.03
N ASP A 158 -20.81 -4.02 5.87
CA ASP A 158 -21.39 -4.49 4.61
C ASP A 158 -22.59 -5.45 4.74
N ILE A 159 -23.49 -5.11 5.67
CA ILE A 159 -24.50 -6.02 6.23
C ILE A 159 -25.51 -6.55 5.18
N GLY A 160 -25.54 -5.94 3.99
CA GLY A 160 -26.38 -6.37 2.87
C GLY A 160 -25.76 -7.45 1.97
N HIS A 161 -24.46 -7.73 2.10
CA HIS A 161 -23.72 -8.65 1.23
C HIS A 161 -23.42 -10.02 1.85
N TRP A 162 -23.98 -10.31 3.03
CA TRP A 162 -23.84 -11.58 3.75
C TRP A 162 -22.40 -11.91 4.20
N ASP A 163 -21.57 -10.89 4.39
CA ASP A 163 -20.19 -11.06 4.90
C ASP A 163 -20.14 -11.40 6.39
N VAL A 164 -21.26 -11.25 7.11
CA VAL A 164 -21.39 -11.73 8.50
C VAL A 164 -22.43 -12.86 8.61
N PRO A 165 -22.12 -13.95 9.34
CA PRO A 165 -23.07 -15.03 9.62
C PRO A 165 -24.34 -14.57 10.35
N ASP A 166 -24.23 -13.57 11.24
CA ASP A 166 -25.35 -13.00 12.00
C ASP A 166 -25.30 -11.47 11.95
N MET A 167 -26.26 -10.87 11.22
CA MET A 167 -26.42 -9.42 11.08
C MET A 167 -26.62 -8.68 12.42
N THR A 168 -26.98 -9.38 13.49
CA THR A 168 -27.10 -8.77 14.83
C THR A 168 -25.77 -8.70 15.59
N ARG A 169 -24.71 -9.34 15.07
CA ARG A 169 -23.42 -9.54 15.73
C ARG A 169 -22.23 -8.92 15.02
N VAL A 170 -22.43 -8.10 14.00
CA VAL A 170 -21.33 -7.49 13.22
C VAL A 170 -20.24 -6.87 14.10
N LEU A 171 -20.61 -6.17 15.17
CA LEU A 171 -19.62 -5.56 16.08
C LEU A 171 -18.98 -6.59 17.03
N GLU A 172 -19.71 -7.65 17.41
CA GLU A 172 -19.13 -8.76 18.19
C GLU A 172 -18.06 -9.48 17.36
N GLU A 173 -18.35 -9.76 16.08
CA GLU A 173 -17.40 -10.39 15.15
C GLU A 173 -16.16 -9.52 14.93
N ALA A 174 -16.32 -8.20 14.80
CA ALA A 174 -15.18 -7.28 14.74
C ALA A 174 -14.32 -7.30 16.01
N TYR A 175 -14.93 -7.48 17.19
CA TYR A 175 -14.20 -7.54 18.45
C TYR A 175 -13.37 -8.83 18.60
N GLU A 176 -13.67 -9.88 17.83
CA GLU A 176 -12.85 -11.10 17.81
C GLU A 176 -11.40 -10.83 17.39
N LEU A 177 -11.13 -9.75 16.63
CA LEU A 177 -9.76 -9.32 16.32
C LEU A 177 -8.96 -8.98 17.59
N VAL A 178 -9.61 -8.40 18.60
CA VAL A 178 -9.02 -8.14 19.91
C VAL A 178 -8.87 -9.42 20.71
N GLU A 179 -9.92 -10.26 20.73
CA GLU A 179 -9.89 -11.54 21.46
C GLU A 179 -8.80 -12.49 20.93
N ARG A 180 -8.47 -12.41 19.64
CA ARG A 180 -7.42 -13.17 18.98
C ARG A 180 -6.04 -12.51 19.06
N GLU A 181 -5.91 -11.42 19.81
CA GLU A 181 -4.67 -10.65 19.98
C GLU A 181 -4.07 -10.12 18.66
N LEU A 182 -4.93 -9.87 17.66
CA LEU A 182 -4.53 -9.28 16.37
C LEU A 182 -4.51 -7.75 16.43
N LEU A 183 -5.41 -7.16 17.22
CA LEU A 183 -5.47 -5.74 17.54
C LEU A 183 -5.44 -5.57 19.05
N ASP A 184 -4.88 -4.46 19.54
CA ASP A 184 -5.12 -4.01 20.91
C ASP A 184 -6.35 -3.09 21.00
N ASP A 185 -6.70 -2.64 22.21
CA ASP A 185 -7.87 -1.80 22.45
C ASP A 185 -7.79 -0.43 21.73
N ASP A 186 -6.57 0.12 21.57
CA ASP A 186 -6.35 1.40 20.89
C ASP A 186 -6.49 1.22 19.36
N ASP A 187 -5.91 0.16 18.80
CA ASP A 187 -6.08 -0.25 17.40
C ASP A 187 -7.56 -0.48 17.07
N PHE A 188 -8.28 -1.19 17.95
CA PHE A 188 -9.71 -1.43 17.76
C PHE A 188 -10.53 -0.15 17.83
N HIS A 189 -10.24 0.75 18.78
CA HIS A 189 -10.84 2.08 18.83
C HIS A 189 -10.63 2.86 17.52
N ASP A 190 -9.42 2.81 16.97
CA ASP A 190 -9.12 3.46 15.70
C ASP A 190 -9.90 2.82 14.53
N PHE A 191 -9.97 1.50 14.50
CA PHE A 191 -10.69 0.72 13.49
C PHE A 191 -12.20 1.03 13.45
N VAL A 192 -12.89 0.98 14.60
CA VAL A 192 -14.35 1.12 14.66
C VAL A 192 -14.85 2.56 14.80
N PHE A 193 -13.97 3.50 15.18
CA PHE A 193 -14.38 4.88 15.44
C PHE A 193 -13.43 5.92 14.83
N ALA A 194 -12.14 5.94 15.19
CA ALA A 194 -11.30 7.09 14.89
C ALA A 194 -11.07 7.29 13.39
N HIS A 195 -10.85 6.22 12.63
CA HIS A 195 -10.66 6.30 11.18
C HIS A 195 -11.94 6.79 10.47
N ALA A 196 -13.12 6.28 10.83
CA ALA A 196 -14.38 6.76 10.27
C ALA A 196 -14.65 8.23 10.62
N ALA A 197 -14.37 8.63 11.87
CA ALA A 197 -14.54 10.00 12.32
C ALA A 197 -13.59 10.97 11.61
N THR A 198 -12.31 10.62 11.46
CA THR A 198 -11.30 11.47 10.83
C THR A 198 -11.44 11.53 9.30
N LEU A 199 -11.97 10.48 8.65
CA LEU A 199 -12.27 10.50 7.23
C LEU A 199 -13.14 11.71 6.85
N HIS A 200 -14.25 11.89 7.56
CA HIS A 200 -15.20 12.96 7.28
C HIS A 200 -14.85 14.26 8.04
N GLY A 201 -14.57 14.15 9.34
CA GLY A 201 -14.28 15.27 10.22
C GLY A 201 -12.98 16.01 9.89
N GLY A 202 -11.98 15.30 9.34
CA GLY A 202 -10.72 15.90 8.90
C GLY A 202 -10.85 16.78 7.66
N MET A 203 -11.87 16.55 6.82
CA MET A 203 -12.17 17.40 5.65
C MET A 203 -13.18 18.50 5.98
N ASN A 204 -14.14 18.19 6.86
CA ASN A 204 -15.19 19.11 7.29
C ASN A 204 -15.42 18.99 8.80
N PRO A 205 -14.88 19.92 9.61
CA PRO A 205 -15.02 19.89 11.07
C PRO A 205 -16.48 19.91 11.57
N ASP A 206 -17.41 20.44 10.77
CA ASP A 206 -18.84 20.50 11.11
C ASP A 206 -19.62 19.23 10.69
N PHE A 207 -18.98 18.21 10.08
CA PHE A 207 -19.67 17.04 9.50
C PHE A 207 -20.56 16.31 10.52
N PHE A 208 -20.11 16.19 11.77
CA PHE A 208 -20.84 15.47 12.83
C PHE A 208 -21.67 16.39 13.73
N LYS A 209 -21.83 17.68 13.38
CA LYS A 209 -22.59 18.63 14.19
C LYS A 209 -24.07 18.26 14.27
N GLY A 210 -24.63 18.31 15.46
CA GLY A 210 -26.00 17.91 15.76
C GLY A 210 -26.22 16.40 15.86
N THR A 211 -25.17 15.58 15.67
CA THR A 211 -25.26 14.13 15.82
C THR A 211 -25.02 13.71 17.28
N VAL A 212 -25.42 12.48 17.62
CA VAL A 212 -25.20 11.92 18.97
C VAL A 212 -23.71 11.72 19.29
N VAL A 213 -22.85 11.64 18.28
CA VAL A 213 -21.39 11.45 18.41
C VAL A 213 -20.59 12.76 18.33
N GLU A 214 -21.25 13.92 18.17
CA GLU A 214 -20.59 15.23 17.97
C GLU A 214 -19.49 15.49 19.01
N LYS A 215 -19.79 15.26 20.28
CA LYS A 215 -18.86 15.55 21.39
C LYS A 215 -17.64 14.64 21.38
N ASP A 216 -17.82 13.37 21.01
CA ASP A 216 -16.73 12.40 21.01
C ASP A 216 -15.83 12.60 19.79
N VAL A 217 -16.41 12.91 18.63
CA VAL A 217 -15.63 13.28 17.44
C VAL A 217 -14.88 14.60 17.66
N ALA A 218 -15.53 15.62 18.23
CA ALA A 218 -14.86 16.89 18.53
C ALA A 218 -13.67 16.68 19.50
N ARG A 219 -13.83 15.79 20.50
CA ARG A 219 -12.74 15.42 21.41
C ARG A 219 -11.60 14.73 20.67
N LEU A 220 -11.90 13.80 19.77
CA LEU A 220 -10.90 13.11 18.94
C LEU A 220 -10.11 14.11 18.11
N LEU A 221 -10.78 14.98 17.34
CA LEU A 221 -10.14 15.92 16.43
C LEU A 221 -9.30 16.97 17.17
N SER A 222 -9.71 17.39 18.37
CA SER A 222 -8.95 18.35 19.18
C SER A 222 -7.60 17.82 19.71
N LYS A 223 -7.37 16.49 19.65
CA LYS A 223 -6.10 15.86 20.06
C LYS A 223 -5.11 15.71 18.90
N THR A 224 -5.55 15.95 17.66
CA THR A 224 -4.76 15.73 16.44
C THR A 224 -4.07 17.01 15.95
N ASP A 225 -4.39 18.16 16.54
CA ASP A 225 -3.70 19.46 16.37
C ASP A 225 -2.51 19.62 17.32
#